data_AF-A0A2D6MTC3-F1
#
_entry.id   AF-A0A2D6MTC3-F1
#
_cell.length_a   1.000
_cell.length_b   1.000
_cell.length_c   1.000
_cell.angle_alpha   90.00
_cell.angle_beta   90.00
_cell.angle_gamma   90.00
#
_symmetry.space_group_name_H-M   'P 1'
#
loop_
_entity.id
_entity.type
_entity.pdbx_description
1 polymer ?
#
loop_
_entity_poly.entity_id
_entity_poly.type
_entity_poly.pdbx_seq_one_letter_code
_entity_poly.pdbx_strand_id
1 'polypeptide(L)'
;MGRLITQRQVLSTALRSASLLLLCLGSTPALLLAAEASASVAEGEAIFSQTCTACHTIGKGQLVGPDLAGVTTRREESWLKRQIQEPDQLIAEKDPIAMELLKASNNVPMVPLGLKDAQVQSVIAYLKSTERQESVATGLPSQYVPTVLTAVVVLIGLTLTGLVAANKKVDLQ
;
A
#
# COMPACT_ATOMS: atom_id res chain seq x y z
N MET A 1 -66.83 -53.53 16.22
CA MET A 1 -66.19 -54.86 16.06
C MET A 1 -65.24 -54.77 14.88
N GLY A 2 -64.01 -55.25 14.85
CA GLY A 2 -63.30 -56.23 15.67
C GLY A 2 -62.19 -56.75 14.74
N ARG A 3 -60.94 -56.69 15.18
CA ARG A 3 -59.72 -57.14 14.48
C ARG A 3 -59.77 -58.63 14.16
N LEU A 4 -58.67 -59.10 13.52
CA LEU A 4 -58.22 -60.48 13.25
C LEU A 4 -58.49 -60.79 11.76
N ILE A 5 -57.58 -61.20 10.88
CA ILE A 5 -56.45 -62.15 10.93
C ILE A 5 -55.68 -61.87 9.62
N THR A 6 -54.56 -61.13 9.56
CA THR A 6 -53.17 -61.49 9.88
C THR A 6 -52.82 -62.93 9.50
N GLN A 7 -51.74 -63.15 8.73
CA GLN A 7 -51.07 -64.45 8.42
C GLN A 7 -51.26 -64.96 6.99
N ARG A 8 -50.57 -64.37 6.01
CA ARG A 8 -50.02 -65.21 4.91
C ARG A 8 -48.87 -64.65 4.08
N GLN A 9 -48.38 -63.44 4.33
CA GLN A 9 -47.27 -62.90 3.53
C GLN A 9 -46.01 -62.57 4.35
N VAL A 10 -45.91 -63.11 5.56
CA VAL A 10 -44.68 -63.10 6.35
C VAL A 10 -43.82 -64.31 5.95
N LEU A 11 -43.25 -64.32 4.74
CA LEU A 11 -42.10 -65.15 4.38
C LEU A 11 -41.62 -64.80 2.97
N SER A 12 -40.33 -64.53 2.80
CA SER A 12 -39.68 -63.99 1.59
C SER A 12 -40.03 -62.52 1.36
N THR A 13 -39.17 -61.54 1.56
CA THR A 13 -37.76 -61.46 1.16
C THR A 13 -37.07 -60.43 2.05
N ALA A 14 -36.57 -60.86 3.21
CA ALA A 14 -35.46 -60.16 3.84
C ALA A 14 -34.19 -60.45 3.03
N LEU A 15 -33.33 -59.44 2.92
CA LEU A 15 -32.03 -59.43 2.23
C LEU A 15 -32.11 -59.38 0.70
N ARG A 16 -32.03 -58.17 0.17
CA ARG A 16 -30.98 -57.77 -0.79
C ARG A 16 -31.05 -56.27 -1.04
N SER A 17 -29.89 -55.62 -0.93
CA SER A 17 -29.57 -54.30 -1.50
C SER A 17 -29.94 -53.07 -0.68
N ALA A 18 -29.15 -52.84 0.38
CA ALA A 18 -28.77 -51.50 0.79
C ALA A 18 -28.03 -50.77 -0.36
N SER A 19 -28.00 -49.43 -0.28
CA SER A 19 -27.17 -48.48 -1.05
C SER A 19 -27.79 -47.89 -2.32
N LEU A 20 -28.47 -46.75 -2.14
CA LEU A 20 -28.29 -45.47 -2.86
C LEU A 20 -29.30 -44.48 -2.24
N LEU A 21 -29.08 -44.05 -1.00
CA LEU A 21 -28.30 -42.85 -0.62
C LEU A 21 -28.81 -41.55 -1.26
N LEU A 22 -29.32 -40.68 -0.38
CA LEU A 22 -29.63 -39.26 -0.51
C LEU A 22 -28.84 -38.50 -1.61
N LEU A 23 -29.56 -37.91 -2.57
CA LEU A 23 -29.11 -36.83 -3.47
C LEU A 23 -30.36 -35.93 -3.66
N CYS A 24 -30.43 -34.62 -3.42
CA CYS A 24 -29.47 -33.56 -3.15
C CYS A 24 -30.22 -32.41 -2.44
N LEU A 25 -30.44 -32.48 -1.12
CA LEU A 25 -30.71 -31.29 -0.31
C LEU A 25 -29.43 -30.96 0.46
N GLY A 26 -28.76 -29.87 0.09
CA GLY A 26 -27.67 -29.31 0.87
C GLY A 26 -26.30 -29.53 0.23
N SER A 27 -25.86 -28.54 -0.53
CA SER A 27 -24.46 -28.07 -0.62
C SER A 27 -24.45 -26.90 -1.60
N THR A 28 -25.01 -25.75 -1.21
CA THR A 28 -24.44 -24.51 -1.74
C THR A 28 -23.03 -24.47 -1.17
N PRO A 29 -21.97 -24.53 -1.99
CA PRO A 29 -20.66 -24.19 -1.46
C PRO A 29 -20.81 -22.77 -0.93
N ALA A 30 -20.59 -22.62 0.38
CA ALA A 30 -20.34 -21.32 0.96
C ALA A 30 -19.14 -20.77 0.17
N LEU A 31 -19.43 -19.89 -0.79
CA LEU A 31 -18.45 -19.02 -1.39
C LEU A 31 -18.05 -18.09 -0.25
N LEU A 32 -17.15 -18.60 0.59
CA LEU A 32 -16.41 -17.84 1.57
C LEU A 32 -15.47 -16.97 0.72
N LEU A 33 -16.03 -15.87 0.22
CA LEU A 33 -15.24 -14.76 -0.23
C LEU A 33 -14.56 -14.27 1.04
N ALA A 34 -13.35 -14.76 1.28
CA ALA A 34 -12.42 -14.06 2.14
C ALA A 34 -12.33 -12.67 1.52
N ALA A 35 -13.00 -11.69 2.12
CA ALA A 35 -12.71 -10.31 1.87
C ALA A 35 -11.27 -10.15 2.35
N GLU A 36 -10.31 -10.34 1.44
CA GLU A 36 -8.98 -9.78 1.61
C GLU A 36 -9.25 -8.29 1.88
N ALA A 37 -9.01 -7.86 3.10
CA ALA A 37 -9.06 -6.46 3.46
C ALA A 37 -7.97 -5.77 2.63
N SER A 38 -8.35 -5.37 1.42
CA SER A 38 -7.47 -4.75 0.46
C SER A 38 -7.03 -3.42 1.03
N ALA A 39 -5.72 -3.21 1.13
CA ALA A 39 -5.15 -1.93 1.53
C ALA A 39 -5.84 -0.78 0.80
N SER A 40 -6.41 0.15 1.55
CA SER A 40 -7.12 1.30 0.99
C SER A 40 -6.39 2.60 1.34
N VAL A 41 -6.12 3.41 0.32
CA VAL A 41 -5.39 4.68 0.49
C VAL A 41 -6.17 5.63 1.40
N ALA A 42 -7.50 5.68 1.28
CA ALA A 42 -8.35 6.55 2.09
C ALA A 42 -8.36 6.15 3.57
N GLU A 43 -8.39 4.85 3.89
CA GLU A 43 -8.23 4.38 5.28
C GLU A 43 -6.83 4.68 5.80
N GLY A 44 -5.81 4.47 4.97
CA GLY A 44 -4.42 4.80 5.31
C GLY A 44 -4.24 6.27 5.66
N GLU A 45 -4.84 7.17 4.87
CA GLU A 45 -4.85 8.61 5.13
C GLU A 45 -5.56 8.92 6.46
N ALA A 46 -6.72 8.32 6.70
CA ALA A 46 -7.48 8.52 7.93
C ALA A 46 -6.69 8.07 9.17
N ILE A 47 -6.05 6.90 9.10
CA ILE A 47 -5.19 6.39 10.18
C ILE A 47 -3.99 7.32 10.36
N PHE A 48 -3.32 7.69 9.26
CA PHE A 48 -2.17 8.57 9.32
C PHE A 48 -2.50 9.89 10.02
N SER A 49 -3.62 10.51 9.63
CA SER A 49 -4.09 11.76 10.22
C SER A 49 -4.37 11.66 11.72
N GLN A 50 -4.89 10.53 12.18
CA GLN A 50 -5.29 10.33 13.58
C GLN A 50 -4.15 9.85 14.46
N THR A 51 -3.19 9.11 13.91
CA THR A 51 -2.22 8.34 14.69
C THR A 51 -0.77 8.75 14.44
N CYS A 52 -0.43 9.21 13.24
CA CYS A 52 0.97 9.43 12.85
C CYS A 52 1.39 10.92 12.89
N THR A 53 0.46 11.84 12.61
CA THR A 53 0.73 13.28 12.45
C THR A 53 1.21 13.98 13.73
N ALA A 54 0.96 13.38 14.91
CA ALA A 54 1.47 13.90 16.17
C ALA A 54 3.01 13.87 16.23
N CYS A 55 3.63 12.92 15.52
CA CYS A 55 5.08 12.70 15.57
C CYS A 55 5.78 12.86 14.23
N HIS A 56 5.08 12.67 13.12
CA HIS A 56 5.66 12.65 11.77
C HIS A 56 5.06 13.70 10.85
N THR A 57 5.87 14.15 9.90
CA THR A 57 5.42 14.93 8.75
C THR A 57 5.66 14.18 7.45
N ILE A 58 5.14 14.71 6.35
CA ILE A 58 5.46 14.31 4.98
C ILE A 58 5.93 15.56 4.24
N GLY A 59 7.22 15.63 3.94
CA GLY A 59 7.85 16.67 3.14
C GLY A 59 8.06 18.00 3.88
N LYS A 60 7.87 18.02 5.20
CA LYS A 60 7.97 19.24 6.03
C LYS A 60 9.11 19.16 7.05
N GLY A 61 9.95 18.13 6.97
CA GLY A 61 11.08 17.93 7.85
C GLY A 61 10.76 17.14 9.12
N GLN A 62 11.79 16.97 9.95
CA GLN A 62 11.71 16.22 11.19
C GLN A 62 10.79 16.92 12.21
N LEU A 63 10.01 16.15 12.96
CA LEU A 63 9.23 16.62 14.11
C LEU A 63 9.72 15.89 15.37
N VAL A 64 8.96 14.91 15.89
CA VAL A 64 9.44 14.00 16.94
C VAL A 64 10.11 12.80 16.28
N GLY A 65 9.43 12.22 15.30
CA GLY A 65 9.97 11.23 14.38
C GLY A 65 10.54 11.87 13.11
N PRO A 66 11.26 11.10 12.30
CA PRO A 66 11.77 11.53 11.00
C PRO A 66 10.64 11.90 10.02
N ASP A 67 10.96 12.70 9.01
CA ASP A 67 10.08 12.95 7.87
C ASP A 67 9.86 11.66 7.05
N LEU A 68 8.60 11.42 6.66
CA LEU A 68 8.18 10.22 5.94
C LEU A 68 8.08 10.42 4.43
N ALA A 69 8.31 11.62 3.89
CA ALA A 69 8.44 11.79 2.43
C ALA A 69 9.49 10.82 1.87
N GLY A 70 9.16 10.05 0.85
CA GLY A 70 10.07 9.08 0.20
C GLY A 70 10.38 7.81 1.01
N VAL A 71 9.73 7.58 2.16
CA VAL A 71 10.07 6.48 3.06
C VAL A 71 9.85 5.10 2.43
N THR A 72 8.83 4.95 1.59
CA THR A 72 8.49 3.67 0.93
C THR A 72 9.44 3.34 -0.22
N THR A 73 10.20 4.32 -0.69
CA THR A 73 11.32 4.12 -1.60
C THR A 73 12.64 3.83 -0.84
N ARG A 74 12.82 4.41 0.36
CA ARG A 74 14.05 4.27 1.16
C ARG A 74 14.13 2.98 1.98
N ARG A 75 13.03 2.29 2.20
CA ARG A 75 12.94 1.14 3.12
C ARG A 75 12.08 0.04 2.53
N GLU A 76 12.51 -1.19 2.78
CA GLU A 76 11.75 -2.39 2.45
C GLU A 76 10.39 -2.38 3.15
N GLU A 77 9.35 -2.77 2.43
CA GLU A 77 7.97 -2.77 2.92
C GLU A 77 7.77 -3.67 4.14
N SER A 78 8.49 -4.81 4.19
CA SER A 78 8.47 -5.71 5.35
C SER A 78 9.03 -5.05 6.61
N TRP A 79 10.11 -4.26 6.48
CA TRP A 79 10.69 -3.52 7.59
C TRP A 79 9.74 -2.39 8.05
N LEU A 80 9.11 -1.67 7.11
CA LEU A 80 8.10 -0.66 7.44
C LEU A 80 6.92 -1.26 8.20
N LYS A 81 6.43 -2.42 7.77
CA LYS A 81 5.36 -3.14 8.46
C LYS A 81 5.77 -3.44 9.91
N ARG A 82 6.95 -4.02 10.12
CA ARG A 82 7.47 -4.31 11.46
C ARG A 82 7.62 -3.04 12.30
N GLN A 83 8.21 -1.98 11.75
CA GLN A 83 8.43 -0.71 12.46
C GLN A 83 7.12 -0.06 12.91
N ILE A 84 6.04 -0.20 12.13
CA ILE A 84 4.72 0.35 12.48
C ILE A 84 4.01 -0.53 13.53
N GLN A 85 4.16 -1.84 13.46
CA GLN A 85 3.45 -2.79 14.35
C GLN A 85 4.15 -3.04 15.68
N GLU A 86 5.46 -3.24 15.63
CA GLU A 86 6.30 -3.72 16.72
C GLU A 86 7.63 -2.94 16.83
N PRO A 87 7.58 -1.60 16.96
CA PRO A 87 8.77 -0.75 17.06
C PRO A 87 9.67 -1.11 18.26
N ASP A 88 9.06 -1.55 19.35
CA ASP A 88 9.72 -1.98 20.59
C ASP A 88 10.52 -3.28 20.41
N GLN A 89 10.00 -4.22 19.62
CA GLN A 89 10.71 -5.47 19.30
C GLN A 89 11.97 -5.20 18.48
N LEU A 90 11.90 -4.31 17.49
CA LEU A 90 13.09 -3.91 16.72
C LEU A 90 14.18 -3.31 17.62
N ILE A 91 13.80 -2.50 18.61
CA ILE A 91 14.74 -1.94 19.59
C ILE A 91 15.31 -3.04 20.49
N ALA A 92 14.48 -3.98 20.97
CA ALA A 92 14.92 -5.11 21.80
C ALA A 92 15.88 -6.04 21.06
N GLU A 93 15.62 -6.29 19.77
CA GLU A 93 16.48 -7.03 18.84
C GLU A 93 17.76 -6.28 18.48
N LYS A 94 17.85 -4.99 18.82
CA LYS A 94 18.93 -4.07 18.42
C LYS A 94 19.07 -3.99 16.90
N ASP A 95 17.95 -3.94 16.19
CA ASP A 95 17.92 -3.68 14.74
C ASP A 95 18.73 -2.38 14.47
N PRO A 96 19.72 -2.43 13.57
CA PRO A 96 20.65 -1.31 13.40
C PRO A 96 19.95 -0.03 12.95
N ILE A 97 18.89 -0.14 12.13
CA ILE A 97 18.13 1.01 11.66
C ILE A 97 17.28 1.57 12.80
N ALA A 98 16.58 0.72 13.55
CA ALA A 98 15.79 1.15 14.69
C ALA A 98 16.64 1.85 15.76
N MET A 99 17.85 1.35 16.03
CA MET A 99 18.78 1.97 16.98
C MET A 99 19.32 3.33 16.48
N GLU A 100 19.59 3.46 15.18
CA GLU A 100 19.98 4.74 14.58
C GLU A 100 18.84 5.76 14.68
N LEU A 101 17.61 5.36 14.32
CA LEU A 101 16.42 6.20 14.41
C LEU A 101 16.13 6.62 15.85
N LEU A 102 16.24 5.68 16.81
CA LEU A 102 16.05 5.98 18.24
C LEU A 102 17.04 7.06 18.71
N LYS A 103 18.31 6.94 18.33
CA LYS A 103 19.34 7.94 18.65
C LYS A 103 19.01 9.29 17.99
N ALA A 104 18.61 9.29 16.72
CA ALA A 104 18.25 10.50 15.97
C ALA A 104 16.98 11.18 16.51
N SER A 105 16.10 10.43 17.17
CA SER A 105 14.90 10.92 17.85
C SER A 105 15.13 11.21 19.34
N ASN A 106 16.35 11.57 19.75
CA ASN A 106 16.69 11.90 21.14
C ASN A 106 16.30 10.82 22.16
N ASN A 107 16.40 9.54 21.76
CA ASN A 107 15.98 8.37 22.54
C ASN A 107 14.48 8.33 22.87
N VAL A 108 13.64 9.04 22.11
CA VAL A 108 12.18 8.88 22.18
C VAL A 108 11.78 7.70 21.27
N PRO A 109 11.33 6.56 21.83
CA PRO A 109 10.94 5.42 21.02
C PRO A 109 9.58 5.68 20.35
N MET A 110 9.40 5.14 19.14
CA MET A 110 8.07 5.02 18.54
C MET A 110 7.24 4.04 19.37
N VAL A 111 6.03 4.42 19.74
CA VAL A 111 5.13 3.58 20.55
C VAL A 111 4.41 2.55 19.67
N PRO A 112 4.11 1.34 20.18
CA PRO A 112 3.24 0.40 19.50
C PRO A 112 1.83 1.00 19.32
N LEU A 113 1.35 1.03 18.08
CA LEU A 113 0.09 1.71 17.72
C LEU A 113 -1.14 0.78 17.77
N GLY A 114 -0.94 -0.52 17.98
CA GLY A 114 -2.02 -1.52 18.00
C GLY A 114 -2.71 -1.73 16.65
N LEU A 115 -2.05 -1.35 15.54
CA LEU A 115 -2.59 -1.49 14.19
C LEU A 115 -2.50 -2.94 13.70
N LYS A 116 -3.60 -3.43 13.11
CA LYS A 116 -3.65 -4.75 12.46
C LYS A 116 -2.98 -4.70 11.09
N ASP A 117 -2.61 -5.88 10.58
CA ASP A 117 -1.93 -6.03 9.28
C ASP A 117 -2.58 -5.24 8.14
N ALA A 118 -3.90 -5.34 7.97
CA ALA A 118 -4.63 -4.62 6.93
C ALA A 118 -4.52 -3.10 7.08
N GLN A 119 -4.59 -2.59 8.31
CA GLN A 119 -4.48 -1.16 8.62
C GLN A 119 -3.06 -0.65 8.31
N VAL A 120 -2.04 -1.43 8.63
CA VAL A 120 -0.64 -1.11 8.33
C VAL A 120 -0.40 -1.08 6.83
N GLN A 121 -0.96 -2.06 6.10
CA GLN A 121 -0.91 -2.05 4.64
C GLN A 121 -1.62 -0.82 4.05
N SER A 122 -2.78 -0.43 4.58
CA SER A 122 -3.48 0.80 4.20
C SER A 122 -2.60 2.05 4.42
N VAL A 123 -1.91 2.16 5.57
CA VAL A 123 -0.97 3.26 5.85
C VAL A 123 0.20 3.28 4.86
N ILE A 124 0.82 2.13 4.59
CA ILE A 124 1.91 2.03 3.62
C ILE A 124 1.42 2.40 2.20
N ALA A 125 0.22 1.97 1.83
CA ALA A 125 -0.41 2.33 0.55
C ALA A 125 -0.65 3.85 0.44
N TYR A 126 -1.05 4.50 1.54
CA TYR A 126 -1.16 5.96 1.60
C TYR A 126 0.19 6.65 1.42
N LEU A 127 1.25 6.22 2.14
CA LEU A 127 2.60 6.78 1.97
C LEU A 127 3.14 6.61 0.53
N LYS A 128 2.89 5.45 -0.09
CA LYS A 128 3.21 5.24 -1.52
C LYS A 128 2.45 6.22 -2.43
N SER A 129 1.23 6.60 -2.07
CA SER A 129 0.41 7.53 -2.86
C SER A 129 0.91 8.97 -2.76
N THR A 130 1.37 9.40 -1.58
CA THR A 130 1.94 10.75 -1.39
C THR A 130 3.23 10.92 -2.17
N GLU A 131 4.08 9.89 -2.22
CA GLU A 131 5.31 9.90 -3.01
C GLU A 131 5.04 9.98 -4.53
N ARG A 132 4.00 9.31 -5.03
CA ARG A 132 3.60 9.45 -6.44
C ARG A 132 3.15 10.87 -6.75
N GLN A 133 2.37 11.50 -5.87
CA GLN A 133 1.93 12.88 -6.05
C GLN A 133 3.12 13.86 -6.03
N GLU A 134 4.10 13.66 -5.15
CA GLU A 134 5.33 14.48 -5.13
C GLU A 134 6.19 14.28 -6.39
N SER A 135 6.31 13.06 -6.92
CA SER A 135 7.04 12.81 -8.17
C SER A 135 6.45 13.55 -9.37
N VAL A 136 5.12 13.77 -9.38
CA VAL A 136 4.43 14.59 -10.38
C VAL A 136 4.59 16.09 -10.08
N ALA A 137 4.68 16.46 -8.79
CA ALA A 137 4.90 17.83 -8.34
C ALA A 137 6.38 18.27 -8.41
N THR A 138 7.33 17.38 -8.74
CA THR A 138 8.75 17.72 -8.94
C THR A 138 8.99 18.47 -10.27
N GLY A 139 7.93 19.01 -10.89
CA GLY A 139 8.07 20.15 -11.79
C GLY A 139 8.75 21.30 -11.05
N LEU A 140 9.60 22.05 -11.77
CA LEU A 140 10.30 23.21 -11.24
C LEU A 140 9.35 24.09 -10.41
N PRO A 141 9.77 24.59 -9.22
CA PRO A 141 8.92 25.47 -8.42
C PRO A 141 8.45 26.65 -9.28
N SER A 142 7.18 27.04 -9.14
CA SER A 142 6.51 28.05 -10.01
C SER A 142 7.34 29.33 -10.24
N GLN A 143 8.07 29.76 -9.22
CA GLN A 143 8.99 30.89 -9.28
C GLN A 143 10.15 30.77 -10.29
N TYR A 144 10.54 29.55 -10.68
CA TYR A 144 11.59 29.30 -11.67
C TYR A 144 11.05 29.15 -13.10
N VAL A 145 9.74 28.91 -13.27
CA VAL A 145 9.09 28.82 -14.59
C VAL A 145 9.37 30.04 -15.47
N PRO A 146 9.23 31.31 -15.02
CA PRO A 146 9.53 32.46 -15.87
C PRO A 146 11.02 32.52 -16.24
N THR A 147 11.92 32.18 -15.33
CA THR A 147 13.38 32.18 -15.58
C THR A 147 13.79 31.09 -16.56
N VAL A 148 13.19 29.91 -16.48
CA VAL A 148 13.44 28.83 -17.43
C VAL A 148 12.87 29.19 -18.80
N LEU A 149 11.67 29.80 -18.85
CA LEU A 149 11.08 30.26 -20.10
C LEU A 149 11.97 31.28 -20.80
N THR A 150 12.49 32.28 -20.07
CA THR A 150 13.40 33.28 -20.66
C THR A 150 14.71 32.65 -21.12
N ALA A 151 15.30 31.74 -20.33
CA ALA A 151 16.51 31.02 -20.72
C ALA A 151 16.30 30.20 -22.00
N VAL A 152 15.18 29.48 -22.12
CA VAL A 152 14.84 28.70 -23.32
C VAL A 152 14.66 29.61 -24.54
N VAL A 153 13.94 30.73 -24.40
CA VAL A 153 13.75 31.69 -25.50
C VAL A 153 15.08 32.30 -25.95
N VAL A 154 15.97 32.64 -25.02
CA VAL A 154 17.31 33.17 -25.33
C VAL A 154 18.15 32.13 -26.05
N LEU A 155 18.15 30.87 -25.59
CA LEU A 155 18.89 29.79 -26.24
C LEU A 155 18.37 29.50 -27.66
N ILE A 156 17.05 29.52 -27.85
CA ILE A 156 16.44 29.37 -29.18
C ILE A 156 16.82 30.56 -30.07
N GLY A 157 16.79 31.79 -29.56
CA GLY A 157 17.21 32.97 -30.32
C GLY A 157 18.68 32.92 -30.74
N LEU A 158 19.57 32.51 -29.83
CA LEU A 158 21.00 32.37 -30.10
C LEU A 158 21.29 31.26 -31.12
N THR A 159 20.59 30.14 -31.03
CA THR A 159 20.74 29.04 -32.00
C THR A 159 20.21 29.41 -33.38
N LEU A 160 19.06 30.09 -33.48
CA LEU A 160 18.52 30.56 -34.76
C LEU A 160 19.39 31.62 -35.42
N THR A 161 19.88 32.60 -34.64
CA THR A 161 20.78 33.63 -35.17
C THR A 161 22.11 33.04 -35.65
N GLY A 162 22.67 32.08 -34.90
CA GLY A 162 23.84 31.31 -35.34
C GLY A 162 23.61 30.53 -36.63
N LEU A 163 22.46 29.85 -36.75
CA LEU A 163 22.10 29.08 -37.94
C LEU A 163 21.93 29.97 -39.17
N VAL A 164 21.28 31.14 -39.03
CA VAL A 164 21.11 32.11 -40.12
C VAL A 164 22.44 32.73 -40.53
N ALA A 165 23.30 33.06 -39.57
CA ALA A 165 24.63 33.61 -39.84
C ALA A 165 25.56 32.61 -40.54
N ALA A 166 25.45 31.32 -40.21
CA ALA A 166 26.18 30.25 -40.87
C ALA A 166 25.75 30.08 -42.34
N ASN A 167 24.44 30.15 -42.62
CA ASN A 167 23.91 29.98 -43.97
C ASN A 167 24.29 31.14 -44.92
N LYS A 168 24.52 32.35 -44.39
CA LYS A 168 24.91 33.54 -45.18
C LYS A 168 26.37 33.53 -45.65
N LYS A 169 27.21 32.60 -45.18
CA LYS A 169 28.63 32.50 -45.56
C LYS A 169 28.95 31.34 -46.51
N VAL A 170 27.94 30.60 -46.97
CA VAL A 170 28.06 29.48 -47.93
C VAL A 170 27.81 29.93 -49.38
N ASP A 171 28.02 31.21 -49.68
CA ASP A 171 28.21 31.65 -51.07
C ASP A 171 29.70 31.44 -51.42
N LEU A 172 29.98 30.26 -51.98
CA LEU A 172 31.29 29.85 -52.48
C LEU A 172 31.72 30.77 -53.64
N GLN A 173 32.81 31.52 -53.45
CA GLN A 173 33.66 32.00 -54.53
C GLN A 173 34.94 31.17 -54.60
#